data_AF-A0AA37TIF0-F1
#
_entry.id   AF-A0AA37TIF0-F1
#
_cell.length_a   1.000
_cell.length_b   1.000
_cell.length_c   1.000
_cell.angle_alpha   90.00
_cell.angle_beta   90.00
_cell.angle_gamma   90.00
#
_symmetry.space_group_name_H-M   'P 1'
#
loop_
_entity.id
_entity.type
_entity.pdbx_description
1 polymer ?
#
loop_
_entity_poly.entity_id
_entity_poly.type
_entity_poly.pdbx_seq_one_letter_code
_entity_poly.pdbx_strand_id
1 'polypeptide(L)'
;MTRRLLRIAAVALALSAIPALAQQPARAPGRAAADKAGQDKGGPDRRGGPPVIGCPSLANYRMLLHDGPQAAAARLTDPKADHLGCSVLTRAEMTGIVDRVVLGGQSYDCAGVRGTTVCHWIEAGASARAGAAGR
;
A
#
# COMPACT_ATOMS: atom_id res chain seq x y z
N MET A 1 -46.49 11.55 29.30
CA MET A 1 -47.30 10.30 29.32
C MET A 1 -46.90 9.49 28.10
N THR A 2 -45.90 8.62 28.21
CA THR A 2 -45.98 7.16 28.46
C THR A 2 -46.02 6.30 27.20
N ARG A 3 -44.83 5.73 26.91
CA ARG A 3 -44.56 4.30 26.65
C ARG A 3 -45.42 3.58 25.60
N ARG A 4 -44.79 3.27 24.46
CA ARG A 4 -44.93 1.97 23.76
C ARG A 4 -43.54 1.60 23.17
N LEU A 5 -42.64 0.94 23.92
CA LEU A 5 -42.43 -0.53 23.92
C LEU A 5 -42.39 -1.05 22.47
N LEU A 6 -41.26 -1.25 21.79
CA LEU A 6 -40.08 -2.09 22.04
C LEU A 6 -40.38 -3.56 22.36
N ARG A 7 -40.89 -4.32 21.37
CA ARG A 7 -40.78 -5.79 21.18
C ARG A 7 -41.07 -6.01 19.68
N ILE A 8 -40.15 -6.51 18.86
CA ILE A 8 -40.01 -7.95 18.55
C ILE A 8 -38.59 -8.13 17.99
N ALA A 9 -37.75 -8.80 18.76
CA ALA A 9 -36.61 -9.55 18.26
C ALA A 9 -37.10 -10.99 17.99
N ALA A 10 -36.77 -11.57 16.84
CA ALA A 10 -36.43 -12.99 16.68
C ALA A 10 -36.43 -13.43 15.20
N VAL A 11 -35.28 -13.93 14.77
CA VAL A 11 -35.10 -15.19 14.03
C VAL A 11 -35.44 -15.19 12.53
N ALA A 12 -34.37 -15.21 11.72
CA ALA A 12 -34.24 -16.11 10.59
C ALA A 12 -32.74 -16.40 10.33
N LEU A 13 -32.16 -17.24 11.18
CA LEU A 13 -30.96 -18.03 10.88
C LEU A 13 -31.41 -19.32 10.20
N ALA A 14 -31.11 -19.51 8.91
CA ALA A 14 -31.05 -20.82 8.24
C ALA A 14 -30.41 -20.62 6.84
N LEU A 15 -29.15 -21.01 6.67
CA LEU A 15 -28.75 -22.28 6.01
C LEU A 15 -28.98 -22.29 4.49
N SER A 16 -27.91 -22.07 3.72
CA SER A 16 -27.73 -22.76 2.45
C SER A 16 -26.25 -23.07 2.24
N ALA A 17 -25.97 -24.37 2.32
CA ALA A 17 -24.67 -25.00 2.18
C ALA A 17 -24.21 -24.96 0.72
N ILE A 18 -22.96 -24.58 0.49
CA ILE A 18 -22.29 -24.77 -0.80
C ILE A 18 -21.58 -26.13 -0.74
N PRO A 19 -21.85 -27.06 -1.67
CA PRO A 19 -21.28 -28.40 -1.63
C PRO A 19 -19.77 -28.36 -1.92
N ALA A 20 -19.01 -28.97 -1.03
CA ALA A 20 -17.60 -29.30 -1.23
C ALA A 20 -17.48 -30.42 -2.27
N LEU A 21 -16.94 -30.10 -3.45
CA LEU A 21 -16.48 -31.10 -4.41
C LEU A 21 -15.08 -31.56 -4.01
N ALA A 22 -15.03 -32.72 -3.36
CA ALA A 22 -13.83 -33.53 -3.22
C ALA A 22 -13.61 -34.34 -4.50
N GLN A 23 -12.49 -34.13 -5.19
CA GLN A 23 -11.97 -35.08 -6.20
C GLN A 23 -10.45 -35.26 -6.04
N GLN A 24 -10.14 -36.34 -5.32
CA GLN A 24 -9.09 -37.36 -5.50
C GLN A 24 -7.58 -36.97 -5.59
N PRO A 25 -6.72 -37.64 -4.79
CA PRO A 25 -5.27 -37.59 -4.94
C PRO A 25 -4.76 -38.69 -5.90
N ALA A 26 -3.62 -38.39 -6.52
CA ALA A 26 -2.49 -39.28 -6.87
C ALA A 26 -2.03 -39.19 -8.34
N ARG A 27 -0.91 -38.49 -8.55
CA ARG A 27 0.26 -39.07 -9.23
C ARG A 27 1.49 -38.21 -8.99
N ALA A 28 2.43 -38.75 -8.22
CA ALA A 28 3.82 -38.31 -8.22
C ALA A 28 4.49 -38.80 -9.52
N PRO A 29 5.47 -38.05 -10.02
CA PRO A 29 6.81 -38.62 -10.13
C PRO A 29 7.81 -37.71 -9.43
N GLY A 30 8.56 -38.29 -8.49
CA GLY A 30 9.73 -37.63 -7.93
C GLY A 30 10.85 -37.53 -8.96
N ARG A 31 11.56 -36.39 -8.95
CA ARG A 31 13.01 -36.38 -9.10
C ARG A 31 13.61 -35.06 -8.61
N ALA A 32 14.56 -35.23 -7.69
CA ALA A 32 15.78 -34.47 -7.50
C ALA A 32 15.69 -33.04 -6.93
N ALA A 33 16.07 -32.97 -5.66
CA ALA A 33 17.13 -32.11 -5.13
C ALA A 33 16.98 -30.58 -5.26
N ALA A 34 16.84 -29.98 -4.08
CA ALA A 34 17.43 -28.71 -3.69
C ALA A 34 18.67 -28.32 -4.51
N ASP A 35 18.73 -27.08 -4.96
CA ASP A 35 19.68 -26.11 -4.41
C ASP A 35 19.45 -24.71 -4.98
N LYS A 36 19.70 -23.72 -4.12
CA LYS A 36 19.74 -22.27 -4.38
C LYS A 36 18.41 -21.58 -4.70
N ALA A 37 17.63 -21.34 -3.64
CA ALA A 37 16.91 -20.08 -3.51
C ALA A 37 17.95 -18.96 -3.33
N GLY A 38 18.50 -18.51 -4.46
CA GLY A 38 19.19 -17.24 -4.57
C GLY A 38 18.17 -16.15 -4.27
N GLN A 39 18.39 -15.45 -3.17
CA GLN A 39 17.78 -14.18 -2.87
C GLN A 39 18.21 -13.19 -3.96
N ASP A 40 17.47 -13.16 -5.06
CA ASP A 40 17.57 -12.09 -6.05
C ASP A 40 17.06 -10.81 -5.38
N LYS A 41 18.00 -10.08 -4.78
CA LYS A 41 17.88 -8.64 -4.57
C LYS A 41 17.45 -8.05 -5.90
N GLY A 42 16.18 -7.61 -5.95
CA GLY A 42 15.56 -7.02 -7.11
C GLY A 42 16.51 -6.03 -7.78
N GLY A 43 16.94 -6.39 -8.98
CA GLY A 43 17.52 -5.42 -9.89
C GLY A 43 16.52 -4.28 -10.10
N PRO A 44 16.99 -3.07 -10.41
CA PRO A 44 16.11 -1.93 -10.61
C PRO A 44 15.08 -2.30 -11.67
N ASP A 45 13.80 -2.33 -11.28
CA ASP A 45 12.69 -2.45 -12.20
C ASP A 45 12.77 -1.26 -13.16
N ARG A 46 13.32 -1.52 -14.36
CA ARG A 46 13.46 -0.51 -15.42
C ARG A 46 12.11 -0.04 -15.97
N ARG A 47 10.99 -0.63 -15.51
CA ARG A 47 9.62 -0.18 -15.79
C ARG A 47 8.99 0.58 -14.63
N GLY A 48 9.69 0.71 -13.49
CA GLY A 48 9.30 1.51 -12.35
C GLY A 48 9.64 2.98 -12.58
N GLY A 49 8.68 3.87 -12.31
CA GLY A 49 8.96 5.30 -12.13
C GLY A 49 9.97 5.54 -11.00
N PRO A 50 10.48 6.77 -10.82
CA PRO A 50 11.36 7.05 -9.71
C PRO A 50 10.60 6.79 -8.39
N PRO A 51 11.27 6.31 -7.34
CA PRO A 51 10.64 6.13 -6.05
C PRO A 51 10.12 7.48 -5.53
N VAL A 52 9.01 7.45 -4.80
CA VAL A 52 8.33 8.63 -4.28
C VAL A 52 8.27 8.57 -2.76
N ILE A 53 8.35 9.70 -2.08
CA ILE A 53 8.11 9.75 -0.63
C ILE A 53 6.60 9.69 -0.41
N GLY A 54 6.15 8.83 0.49
CA GLY A 54 4.74 8.74 0.89
C GLY A 54 4.57 8.61 2.39
N CYS A 55 3.50 9.21 2.92
CA CYS A 55 3.19 9.15 4.35
C CYS A 55 1.73 8.77 4.59
N PRO A 56 1.41 7.94 5.59
CA PRO A 56 0.02 7.61 5.93
C PRO A 56 -0.77 8.82 6.46
N SER A 57 -0.08 9.84 6.97
CA SER A 57 -0.65 11.12 7.39
C SER A 57 -0.25 12.23 6.42
N LEU A 58 -1.24 12.94 5.84
CA LEU A 58 -0.99 14.09 4.97
C LEU A 58 -0.31 15.25 5.71
N ALA A 59 -0.65 15.45 6.98
CA ALA A 59 0.01 16.47 7.81
C ALA A 59 1.51 16.16 7.95
N ASN A 60 1.85 14.89 8.20
CA ASN A 60 3.24 14.46 8.31
C ASN A 60 3.98 14.57 6.98
N TYR A 61 3.32 14.26 5.86
CA TYR A 61 3.88 14.48 4.52
C TYR A 61 4.27 15.96 4.30
N ARG A 62 3.35 16.88 4.60
CA ARG A 62 3.58 18.32 4.45
C ARG A 62 4.67 18.83 5.39
N MET A 63 4.74 18.30 6.61
CA MET A 63 5.78 18.64 7.58
C MET A 63 7.16 18.13 7.13
N LEU A 64 7.24 16.89 6.65
CA LEU A 64 8.49 16.31 6.15
C LEU A 64 9.02 17.06 4.92
N LEU A 65 8.13 17.46 4.00
CA LEU A 65 8.51 18.19 2.79
C LEU A 65 8.62 19.70 2.96
N HIS A 66 8.47 20.23 4.19
CA HIS A 66 8.51 21.67 4.44
C HIS A 66 9.81 22.32 3.94
N ASP A 67 10.93 21.66 4.19
CA ASP A 67 12.28 22.11 3.78
C ASP A 67 12.67 21.59 2.38
N GLY A 68 11.73 20.96 1.67
CA GLY A 68 11.91 20.44 0.32
C GLY A 68 12.29 18.95 0.24
N PRO A 69 12.22 18.36 -0.96
CA PRO A 69 12.32 16.91 -1.17
C PRO A 69 13.72 16.34 -0.87
N GLN A 70 14.79 17.13 -1.03
CA GLN A 70 16.15 16.68 -0.76
C GLN A 70 16.40 16.53 0.75
N ALA A 71 15.95 17.50 1.55
CA ALA A 71 16.02 17.43 3.01
C ALA A 71 15.18 16.27 3.55
N ALA A 72 13.98 16.07 3.00
CA ALA A 72 13.14 14.92 3.31
C ALA A 72 13.81 13.58 3.01
N ALA A 73 14.43 13.44 1.83
CA ALA A 73 15.15 12.22 1.46
C ALA A 73 16.34 11.96 2.40
N ALA A 74 17.11 12.99 2.76
CA ALA A 74 18.21 12.87 3.72
C ALA A 74 17.72 12.47 5.12
N ARG A 75 16.56 12.96 5.56
CA ARG A 75 15.95 12.58 6.83
C ARG A 75 15.51 11.12 6.85
N LEU A 76 14.96 10.61 5.73
CA LEU A 76 14.52 9.21 5.61
C LEU A 76 15.68 8.21 5.55
N THR A 77 16.88 8.64 5.17
CA THR A 77 18.08 7.78 5.18
C THR A 77 18.79 7.77 6.54
N ASP A 78 18.47 8.69 7.45
CA ASP A 78 19.00 8.70 8.82
C ASP A 78 18.21 7.71 9.70
N PRO A 79 18.81 6.59 10.17
CA PRO A 79 18.12 5.63 11.01
C PRO A 79 17.77 6.15 12.41
N LYS A 80 18.32 7.30 12.83
CA LYS A 80 18.03 7.92 14.13
C LYS A 80 16.97 9.01 14.06
N ALA A 81 16.60 9.46 12.86
CA ALA A 81 15.61 10.50 12.70
C ALA A 81 14.18 9.96 12.93
N ASP A 82 13.31 10.82 13.44
CA ASP A 82 11.87 10.55 13.38
C ASP A 82 11.37 10.76 11.95
N HIS A 83 10.93 9.68 11.31
CA HIS A 83 10.43 9.64 9.95
C HIS A 83 8.95 9.99 9.84
N LEU A 84 8.26 10.22 10.97
CA LEU A 84 6.84 10.61 11.01
C LEU A 84 5.91 9.56 10.35
N GLY A 85 6.36 8.31 10.28
CA GLY A 85 5.69 7.23 9.55
C GLY A 85 5.79 7.33 8.02
N CYS A 86 6.54 8.30 7.49
CA CYS A 86 6.83 8.42 6.07
C CYS A 86 7.87 7.40 5.62
N SER A 87 7.81 7.01 4.34
CA SER A 87 8.79 6.12 3.74
C SER A 87 8.95 6.41 2.25
N VAL A 88 9.99 5.82 1.66
CA VAL A 88 10.17 5.80 0.21
C VAL A 88 9.37 4.63 -0.36
N LEU A 89 8.46 4.92 -1.28
CA LEU A 89 7.58 3.98 -1.96
C LEU A 89 8.03 3.80 -3.41
N THR A 90 8.10 2.56 -3.84
CA THR A 90 8.30 2.16 -5.23
C THR A 90 6.96 1.98 -5.94
N ARG A 91 6.99 2.02 -7.27
CA ARG A 91 5.79 1.76 -8.08
C ARG A 91 5.21 0.36 -7.88
N ALA A 92 6.04 -0.63 -7.56
CA ALA A 92 5.60 -1.99 -7.30
C ALA A 92 4.84 -2.13 -5.97
N GLU A 93 5.08 -1.25 -5.01
CA GLU A 93 4.37 -1.24 -3.72
C GLU A 93 2.99 -0.58 -3.80
N MET A 94 2.78 0.29 -4.80
CA MET A 94 1.52 1.00 -4.98
C MET A 94 0.47 0.14 -5.73
N THR A 95 -0.77 0.15 -5.26
CA THR A 95 -1.91 -0.54 -5.90
C THR A 95 -2.77 0.37 -6.77
N GLY A 96 -2.56 1.68 -6.69
CA GLY A 96 -3.34 2.70 -7.40
C GLY A 96 -3.61 3.92 -6.54
N ILE A 97 -4.25 4.95 -7.11
CA ILE A 97 -4.72 6.11 -6.36
C ILE A 97 -6.14 5.83 -5.87
N VAL A 98 -6.35 5.93 -4.56
CA VAL A 98 -7.63 5.62 -3.91
C VAL A 98 -8.39 6.87 -3.46
N ASP A 99 -7.69 8.00 -3.28
CA ASP A 99 -8.30 9.28 -2.91
C ASP A 99 -7.45 10.45 -3.42
N ARG A 100 -8.04 11.65 -3.46
CA ARG A 100 -7.38 12.90 -3.85
C ARG A 100 -7.88 14.07 -3.01
N VAL A 101 -6.98 14.98 -2.66
CA VAL A 101 -7.34 16.19 -1.92
C VAL A 101 -6.55 17.40 -2.41
N VAL A 102 -7.17 18.58 -2.32
CA VAL A 102 -6.50 19.87 -2.52
C VAL A 102 -6.46 20.58 -1.18
N LEU A 103 -5.26 20.98 -0.75
CA LEU A 103 -5.05 21.66 0.53
C LEU A 103 -3.99 22.75 0.38
N GLY A 104 -4.38 24.00 0.67
CA GLY A 104 -3.49 25.16 0.49
C GLY A 104 -3.06 25.38 -0.97
N GLY A 105 -3.94 25.08 -1.93
CA GLY A 105 -3.66 25.20 -3.36
C GLY A 105 -2.77 24.09 -3.94
N GLN A 106 -2.35 23.12 -3.13
CA GLN A 106 -1.56 21.96 -3.57
C GLN A 106 -2.44 20.71 -3.64
N SER A 107 -2.24 19.90 -4.67
CA SER A 107 -2.97 18.65 -4.86
C SER A 107 -2.14 17.46 -4.38
N TYR A 108 -2.81 16.51 -3.73
CA TYR A 108 -2.20 15.29 -3.19
C TYR A 108 -3.04 14.09 -3.64
N ASP A 109 -2.36 13.00 -3.96
CA ASP A 109 -2.97 11.71 -4.23
C ASP A 109 -2.74 10.81 -3.01
N CYS A 110 -3.74 10.04 -2.59
CA CYS A 110 -3.54 8.93 -1.65
C CYS A 110 -3.32 7.64 -2.45
N ALA A 111 -2.10 7.12 -2.41
CA ALA A 111 -1.75 5.86 -3.06
C ALA A 111 -2.05 4.69 -2.12
N GLY A 112 -2.86 3.72 -2.58
CA GLY A 112 -2.99 2.44 -1.89
C GLY A 112 -1.64 1.71 -1.91
N VAL A 113 -1.28 1.06 -0.80
CA VAL A 113 0.00 0.35 -0.63
C VAL A 113 -0.28 -1.13 -0.35
N ARG A 114 0.46 -2.02 -1.01
CA ARG A 114 0.31 -3.47 -0.81
C ARG A 114 0.63 -3.85 0.63
N GLY A 115 -0.17 -4.74 1.19
CA GLY A 115 0.01 -5.24 2.55
C GLY A 115 -0.49 -4.29 3.65
N THR A 116 -1.04 -3.13 3.29
CA THR A 116 -1.66 -2.20 4.25
C THR A 116 -3.10 -1.89 3.86
N THR A 117 -3.92 -1.52 4.83
CA THR A 117 -5.27 -0.96 4.61
C THR A 117 -5.27 0.57 4.57
N VAL A 118 -4.11 1.18 4.87
CA VAL A 118 -3.92 2.63 4.93
C VAL A 118 -3.18 3.09 3.68
N CYS A 119 -3.75 4.06 2.96
CA CYS A 119 -3.10 4.69 1.82
C CYS A 119 -2.02 5.68 2.27
N HIS A 120 -1.06 5.97 1.40
CA HIS A 120 0.01 6.92 1.65
C HIS A 120 -0.17 8.13 0.75
N TRP A 121 -0.17 9.31 1.35
CA TRP A 121 -0.24 10.59 0.65
C TRP A 121 1.09 10.89 -0.05
N ILE A 122 0.98 11.26 -1.32
CA ILE A 122 2.07 11.65 -2.21
C ILE A 122 1.69 12.93 -2.96
N GLU A 123 2.65 13.60 -3.57
CA GLU A 123 2.37 14.67 -4.52
C GLU A 123 1.51 14.13 -5.68
N ALA A 124 0.48 14.90 -6.08
CA ALA A 124 -0.39 14.48 -7.17
C ALA A 124 0.39 14.18 -8.46
N GLY A 125 0.08 13.04 -9.08
CA GLY A 125 0.73 12.58 -10.30
C GLY A 125 2.14 12.00 -10.09
N ALA A 126 2.70 12.01 -8.87
CA ALA A 126 4.04 11.46 -8.62
C ALA A 126 4.13 9.96 -8.95
N SER A 127 3.05 9.20 -8.72
CA SER A 127 2.99 7.78 -9.07
C SER A 127 3.12 7.53 -10.58
N ALA A 128 2.77 8.49 -11.43
CA ALA A 128 2.75 8.40 -12.90
C ALA A 128 4.04 8.90 -13.58
N ARG A 129 4.96 9.54 -12.84
CA ARG A 129 6.21 10.05 -13.40
C ARG A 129 7.06 8.87 -13.89
N ALA A 130 7.44 8.88 -15.17
CA ALA A 130 8.41 7.93 -15.69
C ALA A 130 9.78 8.21 -15.05
N GLY A 131 10.56 7.17 -14.77
CA GLY A 131 11.93 7.32 -14.31
C GLY A 131 12.70 8.13 -15.34
N ALA A 132 13.38 9.20 -14.92
CA ALA A 132 14.28 9.93 -15.80
C ALA A 132 15.34 8.95 -16.31
N ALA A 133 15.15 8.45 -17.53
CA ALA A 133 16.20 7.77 -18.25
C ALA A 133 17.33 8.78 -18.44
N GLY A 134 18.50 8.47 -17.89
CA GLY A 134 19.67 9.35 -17.92
C GLY A 134 19.89 9.96 -19.30
N ARG A 135 20.06 11.28 -19.31
CA ARG A 135 20.77 12.00 -20.35
C ARG A 135 22.13 12.38 -19.82
#